data_AF-A0A1T5G363-F1
#
_entry.id   AF-A0A1T5G363-F1
#
_cell.length_a   1.000
_cell.length_b   1.000
_cell.length_c   1.000
_cell.angle_alpha   90.00
_cell.angle_beta   90.00
_cell.angle_gamma   90.00
#
_symmetry.space_group_name_H-M   'P 1'
#
loop_
_entity.id
_entity.type
_entity.pdbx_description
1 polymer ?
#
loop_
_entity_poly.entity_id
_entity_poly.type
_entity_poly.pdbx_seq_one_letter_code
_entity_poly.pdbx_strand_id
1 'polypeptide(L)'
;MEQIYQMEYRGLNLFDEISTVELAIDEEGQTIHIFDVGQVVSPIFNFDVSAYELSDGFYKMADILRHKRILTNQQPDNELTLSEWLITNTAYFYIPQKRIKKYAQGSIKEIIDRTKEQSLFDDYVQRT
;
A
#
# COMPACT_ATOMS: atom_id res chain seq x y z
N MET A 1 -19.04 11.99 4.26
CA MET A 1 -18.88 10.67 4.89
C MET A 1 -17.63 10.10 4.27
N GLU A 2 -16.53 10.05 5.03
CA GLU A 2 -15.28 9.44 4.57
C GLU A 2 -15.57 7.97 4.26
N GLN A 3 -15.64 7.63 2.97
CA GLN A 3 -15.99 6.28 2.54
C GLN A 3 -14.71 5.45 2.43
N ILE A 4 -14.09 5.19 3.58
CA ILE A 4 -13.01 4.21 3.66
C ILE A 4 -13.65 2.84 3.52
N TYR A 5 -13.36 2.11 2.44
CA TYR A 5 -13.80 0.73 2.29
C TYR A 5 -12.62 -0.23 2.38
N GLN A 6 -12.95 -1.46 2.79
CA GLN A 6 -11.98 -2.52 3.00
C GLN A 6 -12.10 -3.58 1.91
N MET A 7 -10.99 -4.20 1.56
CA MET A 7 -10.96 -5.36 0.68
C MET A 7 -9.76 -6.25 0.99
N GLU A 8 -9.85 -7.49 0.54
CA GLU A 8 -8.76 -8.46 0.66
C GLU A 8 -8.09 -8.68 -0.69
N TYR A 9 -6.77 -8.71 -0.68
CA TYR A 9 -5.95 -9.17 -1.79
C TYR A 9 -5.25 -10.47 -1.39
N ARG A 10 -5.19 -11.44 -2.30
CA ARG A 10 -4.49 -12.70 -2.08
C ARG A 10 -3.35 -12.81 -3.08
N GLY A 11 -2.16 -13.11 -2.57
CA GLY A 11 -0.97 -13.27 -3.38
C GLY A 11 0.00 -14.29 -2.78
N LEU A 12 1.00 -14.65 -3.57
CA LEU A 12 2.09 -15.51 -3.11
C LEU A 12 3.14 -14.67 -2.40
N ASN A 13 3.58 -15.12 -1.23
CA ASN A 13 4.74 -14.55 -0.55
C ASN A 13 6.05 -15.13 -1.11
N LEU A 14 7.18 -14.75 -0.50
CA LEU A 14 8.52 -15.22 -0.89
C LEU A 14 8.75 -16.74 -0.73
N PHE A 15 7.85 -17.44 -0.03
CA PHE A 15 7.90 -18.89 0.19
C PHE A 15 6.90 -19.65 -0.71
N ASP A 16 6.35 -18.99 -1.73
CA ASP A 16 5.31 -19.51 -2.61
C ASP A 16 4.03 -19.94 -1.87
N GLU A 17 3.77 -19.34 -0.70
CA GLU A 17 2.55 -19.59 0.07
C GLU A 17 1.52 -18.50 -0.21
N ILE A 18 0.26 -18.92 -0.42
CA ILE A 18 -0.85 -17.98 -0.58
C ILE A 18 -1.13 -17.33 0.77
N SER A 19 -0.96 -16.02 0.83
CA SER A 19 -1.27 -15.19 2.01
C SER A 19 -2.28 -14.10 1.64
N THR A 20 -3.02 -13.65 2.65
CA THR A 20 -3.99 -12.55 2.54
C THR A 20 -3.33 -11.24 2.95
N VAL A 21 -3.65 -10.18 2.20
CA VAL A 21 -3.29 -8.80 2.46
C VAL A 21 -4.59 -8.03 2.63
N GLU A 22 -4.73 -7.35 3.76
CA GLU A 22 -5.90 -6.52 4.05
C GLU A 22 -5.62 -5.09 3.56
N LEU A 23 -6.57 -4.54 2.80
CA LEU A 23 -6.47 -3.22 2.19
C LEU A 23 -7.60 -2.35 2.73
N ALA A 24 -7.28 -1.15 3.19
CA ALA A 24 -8.25 -0.08 3.42
C ALA A 24 -7.97 1.07 2.45
N ILE A 25 -9.00 1.44 1.67
CA ILE A 25 -8.90 2.43 0.60
C ILE A 25 -9.56 3.73 1.05
N ASP A 26 -8.76 4.79 1.13
CA ASP A 26 -9.23 6.17 1.26
C ASP A 26 -9.20 6.83 -0.13
N GLU A 27 -10.36 6.87 -0.80
CA GLU A 27 -10.46 7.45 -2.13
C GLU A 27 -10.34 8.98 -2.14
N GLU A 28 -10.74 9.66 -1.08
CA GLU A 28 -10.65 11.12 -0.99
C GLU A 28 -9.18 11.53 -0.84
N GLY A 29 -8.45 10.83 0.03
CA GLY A 29 -7.02 11.02 0.24
C GLY A 29 -6.11 10.39 -0.80
N GLN A 30 -6.64 9.71 -1.83
CA GLN A 30 -5.87 8.92 -2.81
C GLN A 30 -4.84 8.00 -2.12
N THR A 31 -5.27 7.37 -1.03
CA THR A 31 -4.38 6.65 -0.12
C THR A 31 -4.86 5.22 0.07
N ILE A 32 -3.93 4.28 -0.03
CA ILE A 32 -4.15 2.87 0.32
C ILE A 32 -3.38 2.51 1.58
N HIS A 33 -4.06 1.87 2.52
CA HIS A 33 -3.49 1.32 3.74
C HIS A 33 -3.43 -0.20 3.61
N ILE A 34 -2.24 -0.76 3.79
CA ILE A 34 -1.92 -2.15 3.43
C ILE A 34 -1.41 -2.86 4.68
N PHE A 35 -2.23 -3.75 5.23
CA PHE A 35 -1.82 -4.62 6.32
C PHE A 35 -1.41 -5.99 5.75
N ASP A 36 -0.11 -6.28 5.86
CA ASP A 36 0.53 -7.40 5.16
C ASP A 36 1.37 -8.23 6.13
N VAL A 37 0.71 -9.19 6.78
CA VAL A 37 1.36 -10.13 7.71
C VAL A 37 2.28 -11.11 6.97
N GLY A 38 1.84 -11.57 5.80
CA GLY A 38 2.54 -12.56 4.98
C GLY A 38 3.72 -11.98 4.18
N GLN A 39 3.92 -10.66 4.22
CA GLN A 39 4.93 -9.94 3.44
C GLN A 39 4.81 -10.21 1.93
N VAL A 40 3.58 -10.27 1.42
CA VAL A 40 3.25 -10.50 0.01
C VAL A 40 3.58 -9.28 -0.86
N VAL A 41 3.28 -8.08 -0.37
CA VAL A 41 3.41 -6.81 -1.11
C VAL A 41 4.28 -5.81 -0.36
N SER A 42 4.91 -6.24 0.73
CA SER A 42 5.78 -5.43 1.57
C SER A 42 6.96 -4.85 0.78
N PRO A 43 7.41 -3.62 1.10
CA PRO A 43 8.60 -3.05 0.49
C PRO A 43 9.86 -3.84 0.85
N ILE A 44 10.81 -3.88 -0.08
CA ILE A 44 12.09 -4.59 0.07
C ILE A 44 13.18 -3.57 0.31
N PHE A 45 14.12 -3.86 1.21
CA PHE A 45 15.28 -3.01 1.42
C PHE A 45 16.36 -3.36 0.40
N ASN A 46 16.75 -2.39 -0.43
CA ASN A 46 17.86 -2.52 -1.35
C ASN A 46 19.15 -2.06 -0.66
N PHE A 47 20.08 -3.00 -0.45
CA PHE A 47 21.35 -2.74 0.23
C PHE A 47 22.33 -1.93 -0.61
N ASP A 48 22.26 -2.02 -1.94
CA ASP A 48 23.18 -1.32 -2.84
C ASP A 48 22.98 0.19 -2.78
N VAL A 49 21.72 0.63 -2.64
CA VAL A 49 21.33 2.05 -2.55
C VAL A 49 20.91 2.47 -1.14
N SER A 50 20.93 1.54 -0.18
CA SER A 50 20.54 1.76 1.22
C SER A 50 19.16 2.42 1.38
N ALA A 51 18.19 1.98 0.58
CA ALA A 51 16.83 2.53 0.56
C ALA A 51 15.79 1.43 0.32
N TYR A 52 14.55 1.69 0.73
CA TYR A 52 13.42 0.79 0.45
C TYR A 52 12.86 1.02 -0.95
N GLU A 53 12.51 -0.08 -1.60
CA GLU A 53 11.91 -0.13 -2.95
C GLU A 53 10.60 -0.93 -2.92
N LEU A 54 9.72 -0.64 -3.89
CA LEU A 54 8.48 -1.39 -4.05
C LEU A 54 8.81 -2.82 -4.51
N SER A 55 8.11 -3.80 -3.97
CA SER A 55 8.25 -5.20 -4.37
C SER A 55 7.46 -5.52 -5.63
N ASP A 56 7.86 -6.59 -6.34
CA ASP A 56 7.11 -7.14 -7.46
C ASP A 56 5.66 -7.48 -7.08
N GLY A 57 5.45 -7.97 -5.85
CA GLY A 57 4.12 -8.24 -5.31
C GLY A 57 3.25 -6.98 -5.25
N PHE A 58 3.82 -5.86 -4.82
CA PHE A 58 3.13 -4.58 -4.83
C PHE A 58 2.82 -4.10 -6.24
N TYR A 59 3.77 -4.18 -7.19
CA TYR A 59 3.51 -3.77 -8.58
C TYR A 59 2.35 -4.56 -9.20
N LYS A 60 2.30 -5.87 -8.97
CA LYS A 60 1.18 -6.73 -9.43
C LYS A 60 -0.14 -6.33 -8.79
N MET A 61 -0.15 -6.07 -7.48
CA MET A 61 -1.34 -5.63 -6.76
C MET A 61 -1.83 -4.27 -7.28
N ALA A 62 -0.94 -3.29 -7.40
CA ALA A 62 -1.25 -1.95 -7.93
C ALA A 62 -1.82 -2.02 -9.35
N ASP A 63 -1.28 -2.88 -10.21
CA ASP A 63 -1.80 -3.07 -11.55
C ASP A 63 -3.22 -3.68 -11.56
N ILE A 64 -3.51 -4.60 -10.64
CA ILE A 64 -4.86 -5.15 -10.46
C ILE A 64 -5.83 -4.08 -9.95
N LEU A 65 -5.43 -3.27 -8.96
CA LEU A 65 -6.25 -2.18 -8.43
C LEU A 65 -6.57 -1.14 -9.52
N ARG A 66 -5.58 -0.77 -10.31
CA ARG A 66 -5.71 0.11 -11.48
C ARG A 66 -6.71 -0.44 -12.50
N HIS A 67 -6.57 -1.71 -12.89
CA HIS A 67 -7.52 -2.35 -13.82
C HIS A 67 -8.95 -2.43 -13.25
N LYS A 68 -9.08 -2.58 -11.93
CA LYS A 68 -10.37 -2.54 -11.22
C LYS A 68 -10.91 -1.12 -11.01
N ARG A 69 -10.22 -0.09 -11.50
CA ARG A 69 -10.57 1.34 -11.34
C ARG A 69 -10.64 1.79 -9.87
N ILE A 70 -9.80 1.20 -9.02
CA ILE A 70 -9.64 1.60 -7.63
C ILE A 70 -8.57 2.70 -7.57
N LEU A 71 -8.88 3.80 -6.88
CA LEU A 71 -8.00 4.97 -6.77
C LEU A 71 -7.64 5.59 -8.15
N THR A 72 -8.66 5.74 -9.01
CA THR A 72 -8.53 6.36 -10.35
C THR A 72 -9.38 7.62 -10.52
N ASN A 73 -9.98 8.14 -9.44
CA ASN A 73 -11.05 9.14 -9.47
C ASN A 73 -10.64 10.51 -10.06
N GLN A 74 -9.34 10.80 -10.18
CA GLN A 74 -8.84 12.08 -10.65
C GLN A 74 -8.59 12.19 -12.17
N GLN A 75 -8.82 11.11 -12.95
CA GLN A 75 -8.60 11.16 -14.40
C GLN A 75 -9.85 10.71 -15.19
N PRO A 76 -10.47 11.62 -15.98
CA PRO A 76 -11.54 11.26 -16.89
C PRO A 76 -10.98 10.55 -18.13
N ASP A 77 -11.57 9.40 -18.47
CA ASP A 77 -11.61 8.73 -19.78
C ASP A 77 -10.33 8.22 -20.45
N ASN A 78 -9.13 8.44 -19.90
CA ASN A 78 -7.91 7.80 -20.41
C ASN A 78 -7.50 6.59 -19.55
N GLU A 79 -6.95 5.55 -20.18
CA GLU A 79 -6.32 4.43 -19.46
C GLU A 79 -5.10 4.94 -18.67
N LEU A 80 -5.29 5.19 -17.38
CA LEU A 80 -4.22 5.49 -16.45
C LEU A 80 -3.17 4.37 -16.51
N THR A 81 -1.91 4.73 -16.76
CA THR A 81 -0.80 3.77 -16.73
C THR A 81 -0.44 3.40 -15.28
N LEU A 82 0.23 2.26 -15.08
CA LEU A 82 0.69 1.86 -13.75
C LEU A 82 1.62 2.93 -13.12
N SER A 83 2.51 3.51 -13.92
CA SER A 83 3.41 4.57 -13.46
C SER A 83 2.65 5.79 -12.97
N GLU A 84 1.61 6.22 -13.69
CA GLU A 84 0.78 7.35 -13.25
C GLU A 84 0.02 7.02 -11.97
N TRP A 85 -0.56 5.81 -11.87
CA TRP A 85 -1.23 5.35 -10.65
C TRP A 85 -0.29 5.39 -9.43
N LEU A 86 0.97 4.98 -9.61
CA LEU A 86 1.97 5.02 -8.55
C LEU A 86 2.36 6.45 -8.16
N ILE A 87 2.40 7.39 -9.10
CA ILE A 87 2.77 8.78 -8.82
C ILE A 87 1.65 9.52 -8.09
N THR A 88 0.39 9.25 -8.44
CA THR A 88 -0.79 9.93 -7.87
C THR A 88 -1.19 9.41 -6.50
N ASN A 89 -0.94 8.13 -6.22
CA ASN A 89 -1.43 7.47 -5.02
C ASN A 89 -0.36 7.36 -3.93
N THR A 90 -0.82 7.42 -2.68
CA THR A 90 0.01 7.16 -1.49
C THR A 90 -0.28 5.76 -0.97
N ALA A 91 0.76 5.03 -0.53
CA ALA A 91 0.57 3.74 0.14
C ALA A 91 1.22 3.72 1.53
N TYR A 92 0.49 3.24 2.53
CA TYR A 92 1.02 2.92 3.86
C TYR A 92 1.12 1.42 4.02
N PHE A 93 2.28 0.92 4.43
CA PHE A 93 2.55 -0.49 4.67
C PHE A 93 2.68 -0.76 6.16
N TYR A 94 1.76 -1.55 6.67
CA TYR A 94 1.67 -2.01 8.05
C TYR A 94 2.10 -3.47 8.07
N ILE A 95 3.27 -3.72 8.66
CA ILE A 95 3.82 -5.08 8.80
C ILE A 95 4.02 -5.32 10.29
N PRO A 96 3.54 -6.44 10.86
CA PRO A 96 3.69 -6.72 12.27
C PRO A 96 5.13 -6.57 12.74
N GLN A 97 5.32 -5.93 13.90
CA GLN A 97 6.62 -5.72 14.54
C GLN A 97 7.63 -4.89 13.72
N LYS A 98 7.21 -4.26 12.62
CA LYS A 98 8.02 -3.33 11.84
C LYS A 98 7.40 -1.95 11.86
N ARG A 99 8.24 -0.93 11.65
CA ARG A 99 7.76 0.45 11.47
C ARG A 99 6.90 0.58 10.23
N ILE A 100 5.89 1.45 10.32
CA ILE A 100 5.06 1.82 9.17
C ILE A 100 5.95 2.44 8.10
N LYS A 101 5.80 1.96 6.86
CA LYS A 101 6.44 2.57 5.68
C LYS A 101 5.40 3.32 4.89
N LYS A 102 5.77 4.48 4.37
CA LYS A 102 4.95 5.29 3.48
C LYS A 102 5.65 5.39 2.13
N TYR A 103 4.96 4.95 1.09
CA TYR A 103 5.29 5.29 -0.28
C TYR A 103 4.52 6.53 -0.71
N ALA A 104 5.24 7.52 -1.23
CA ALA A 104 4.65 8.67 -1.90
C ALA A 104 5.68 9.26 -2.88
N GLN A 105 5.19 9.68 -4.06
CA GLN A 105 5.99 10.39 -5.06
C GLN A 105 7.29 9.66 -5.43
N GLY A 106 7.22 8.33 -5.62
CA GLY A 106 8.36 7.53 -6.05
C GLY A 106 9.38 7.17 -4.97
N SER A 107 9.12 7.50 -3.69
CA SER A 107 10.04 7.18 -2.59
C SER A 107 9.33 6.51 -1.42
N ILE A 108 10.04 5.63 -0.71
CA ILE A 108 9.57 4.99 0.52
C ILE A 108 10.31 5.58 1.71
N LYS A 109 9.55 6.00 2.72
CA LYS A 109 10.09 6.53 3.98
C LYS A 109 9.44 5.82 5.16
N GLU A 110 10.21 5.58 6.22
CA GLU A 110 9.66 5.10 7.48
C GLU A 110 9.02 6.25 8.25
N ILE A 111 7.90 5.96 8.92
CA ILE A 111 7.30 6.88 9.88
C ILE A 111 8.07 6.76 11.19
N ILE A 112 8.73 7.85 11.61
CA ILE A 112 9.57 7.88 12.82
C ILE A 112 8.81 8.49 14.02
N ASP A 113 7.77 9.28 13.73
CA ASP A 113 6.91 9.87 14.75
C ASP A 113 5.97 8.80 15.34
N ARG A 114 6.22 8.45 16.60
CA ARG A 114 5.47 7.41 17.33
C ARG A 114 4.00 7.76 17.55
N THR A 115 3.68 9.04 17.73
CA THR A 115 2.29 9.49 17.95
C THR A 115 1.51 9.31 16.66
N LYS A 116 2.12 9.67 15.53
CA LYS A 116 1.54 9.48 14.19
C LYS A 116 1.47 8.01 13.80
N GLU A 117 2.45 7.21 14.19
CA GLU A 117 2.44 5.76 13.96
C GLU A 117 1.28 5.09 14.69
N GLN A 118 1.06 5.43 15.96
CA GLN A 118 -0.06 4.91 16.75
C GLN A 118 -1.42 5.29 16.15
N SER A 119 -1.62 6.58 15.83
CA SER A 119 -2.90 7.02 15.24
C SER A 119 -3.19 6.29 13.92
N LEU A 120 -2.18 6.10 13.07
CA LEU A 120 -2.33 5.37 11.80
C LEU A 120 -2.69 3.89 12.00
N PHE A 121 -2.22 3.25 13.07
CA PHE A 121 -2.60 1.87 13.40
C PHE A 121 -4.04 1.80 13.94
N ASP A 122 -4.41 2.71 14.84
CA ASP A 122 -5.76 2.74 15.43
C ASP A 122 -6.81 3.04 14.36
N ASP A 123 -6.51 3.97 13.46
CA ASP A 123 -7.44 4.40 12.43
C ASP A 123 -7.60 3.39 11.28
N TYR A 124 -6.61 2.54 10.98
CA TYR A 124 -6.66 1.74 9.74
C TYR A 124 -6.42 0.23 9.92
N VAL A 125 -5.94 -0.21 11.09
CA VAL A 125 -5.65 -1.62 11.36
C VAL A 125 -6.53 -2.17 12.49
N GLN A 126 -6.79 -1.43 13.57
CA GLN A 126 -7.62 -1.90 14.69
C GLN A 126 -9.15 -1.79 14.46
N ARG A 127 -9.61 -1.52 13.23
CA ARG A 127 -11.06 -1.41 12.94
C ARG A 127 -11.80 -2.76 12.88
N THR A 128 -11.25 -3.83 13.47
CA THR A 128 -11.85 -5.18 13.53
C THR A 128 -12.45 -5.50 14.89
#